data_AF-A0A852YHR8-F1
#
_entry.id   AF-A0A852YHR8-F1
#
_cell.length_a   1.000
_cell.length_b   1.000
_cell.length_c   1.000
_cell.angle_alpha   90.00
_cell.angle_beta   90.00
_cell.angle_gamma   90.00
#
_symmetry.space_group_name_H-M   'P 1'
#
loop_
_entity.id
_entity.type
_entity.pdbx_description
1 polymer ?
#
loop_
_entity_poly.entity_id
_entity_poly.type
_entity_poly.pdbx_seq_one_letter_code
_entity_poly.pdbx_strand_id
1 'polypeptide(L)'
;MGAVHRARLGLRDRTVGATTRDDAGFTLIELLIVVVIIGVLAAIAIPVYIGAQNSAKDGGVKTDLTAAKSAAIAYSITTQGQFPSTLDTSTLRTFGYSGVSVEYPSGKAPQWAGSTKPASNAANFCIWATSPTGTTFSVTEKGGVASGACS
;
A
#
# COMPACT_ATOMS: atom_id res chain seq x y z
N MET A 1 -69.04 18.69 -70.90
CA MET A 1 -67.85 19.07 -70.12
C MET A 1 -67.80 18.22 -68.85
N GLY A 2 -66.71 17.51 -68.59
CA GLY A 2 -66.53 16.72 -67.35
C GLY A 2 -65.22 15.97 -67.40
N ALA A 3 -64.21 16.51 -66.71
CA ALA A 3 -62.81 16.24 -66.93
C ALA A 3 -62.31 14.89 -66.38
N VAL A 4 -61.34 14.36 -67.13
CA VAL A 4 -60.23 13.50 -66.75
C VAL A 4 -59.80 13.66 -65.28
N HIS A 5 -59.76 12.58 -64.51
CA HIS A 5 -58.84 12.48 -63.37
C HIS A 5 -58.23 11.08 -63.25
N ARG A 6 -57.06 10.96 -63.88
CA ARG A 6 -56.11 9.87 -63.69
C ARG A 6 -55.52 9.98 -62.29
N ALA A 7 -55.98 9.15 -61.36
CA ALA A 7 -55.24 8.91 -60.13
C ALA A 7 -54.17 7.84 -60.42
N ARG A 8 -53.02 8.28 -60.94
CA ARG A 8 -51.76 7.52 -60.84
C ARG A 8 -51.28 7.68 -59.40
N LEU A 9 -51.56 6.70 -58.53
CA LEU A 9 -50.84 6.59 -57.27
C LEU A 9 -49.53 5.88 -57.57
N GLY A 10 -48.47 6.68 -57.78
CA GLY A 10 -47.11 6.17 -57.91
C GLY A 10 -46.71 5.46 -56.62
N LEU A 11 -46.43 4.16 -56.76
CA LEU A 11 -45.79 3.34 -55.74
C LEU A 11 -44.43 3.97 -55.43
N ARG A 12 -44.34 4.71 -54.32
CA ARG A 12 -43.09 5.22 -53.79
C ARG A 12 -42.37 4.04 -53.15
N ASP A 13 -41.48 3.42 -53.93
CA ASP A 13 -40.48 2.51 -53.41
C ASP A 13 -39.61 3.26 -52.42
N ARG A 14 -39.73 2.88 -51.15
CA ARG A 14 -39.00 3.47 -50.03
C ARG A 14 -37.72 2.64 -49.93
N THR A 15 -36.70 3.03 -50.68
CA THR A 15 -35.37 2.42 -50.56
C THR A 15 -34.86 2.64 -49.14
N VAL A 16 -34.94 1.58 -48.33
CA VAL A 16 -34.28 1.49 -47.04
C VAL A 16 -32.78 1.44 -47.34
N GLY A 17 -32.10 2.58 -47.16
CA GLY A 17 -30.65 2.63 -47.18
C GLY A 17 -30.12 1.79 -46.02
N ALA A 18 -29.63 0.59 -46.33
CA ALA A 18 -28.91 -0.25 -45.40
C ALA A 18 -27.58 0.44 -45.06
N THR A 19 -27.49 1.02 -43.87
CA THR A 19 -26.19 1.39 -43.28
C THR A 19 -25.44 0.10 -42.98
N THR A 20 -24.49 -0.27 -43.84
CA THR A 20 -23.52 -1.32 -43.58
C THR A 20 -22.74 -0.93 -42.33
N ARG A 21 -22.98 -1.65 -41.22
CA ARG A 21 -22.08 -1.58 -40.07
C ARG A 21 -20.86 -2.39 -40.44
N ASP A 22 -19.75 -1.72 -40.66
CA ASP A 22 -18.45 -2.38 -40.79
C ASP A 22 -18.07 -2.91 -39.41
N ASP A 23 -18.49 -4.14 -39.10
CA ASP A 23 -18.01 -4.88 -37.93
C ASP A 23 -16.55 -5.27 -38.16
N ALA A 24 -15.65 -4.31 -37.93
CA ALA A 24 -14.22 -4.54 -37.89
C ALA A 24 -13.88 -5.38 -36.64
N GLY A 25 -13.80 -6.70 -36.81
CA GLY A 25 -13.30 -7.60 -35.77
C GLY A 25 -11.80 -7.44 -35.56
N PHE A 26 -11.36 -7.47 -34.30
CA PHE A 26 -9.93 -7.55 -33.95
C PHE A 26 -9.32 -8.82 -34.54
N THR A 27 -8.13 -8.70 -35.11
CA THR A 27 -7.41 -9.88 -35.59
C THR A 27 -6.82 -10.66 -34.42
N LEU A 28 -6.77 -11.99 -34.51
CA LEU A 28 -6.12 -12.83 -33.49
C LEU A 28 -4.64 -12.45 -33.31
N ILE A 29 -3.99 -11.98 -34.39
CA ILE A 29 -2.59 -11.55 -34.35
C ILE A 29 -2.41 -10.21 -33.61
N GLU A 30 -3.37 -9.28 -33.69
CA GLU A 30 -3.37 -8.04 -32.90
C GLU A 30 -3.46 -8.32 -31.41
N LEU A 31 -4.32 -9.26 -30.99
CA LEU A 31 -4.36 -9.64 -29.58
C LEU A 31 -3.11 -10.43 -29.16
N LEU A 32 -2.54 -11.24 -30.05
CA LEU A 32 -1.33 -12.01 -29.76
C LEU A 32 -0.12 -11.12 -29.49
N ILE A 33 0.13 -10.11 -30.33
CA ILE A 33 1.29 -9.23 -30.11
C ILE A 33 1.15 -8.40 -28.82
N VAL A 34 -0.08 -8.01 -28.46
CA VAL A 34 -0.35 -7.23 -27.24
C VAL A 34 -0.03 -8.04 -25.99
N VAL A 35 -0.47 -9.30 -25.90
CA VAL A 35 -0.16 -10.14 -24.72
C VAL A 35 1.32 -10.48 -24.63
N VAL A 36 2.02 -10.59 -25.77
CA VAL A 36 3.48 -10.77 -25.79
C VAL A 36 4.19 -9.54 -25.22
N ILE A 37 3.80 -8.33 -25.65
CA ILE A 37 4.39 -7.09 -25.14
C ILE A 37 4.11 -6.92 -23.64
N ILE A 38 2.86 -7.13 -23.20
CA ILE A 38 2.50 -7.07 -21.78
C ILE A 38 3.27 -8.13 -20.98
N GLY A 39 3.48 -9.33 -21.54
CA GLY A 39 4.26 -10.39 -20.93
C GLY A 39 5.71 -9.99 -20.65
N VAL A 40 6.38 -9.37 -21.63
CA VAL A 40 7.75 -8.88 -21.48
C VAL A 40 7.83 -7.77 -20.42
N LEU A 41 6.88 -6.82 -20.44
CA LEU A 41 6.83 -5.74 -19.46
C LEU A 41 6.57 -6.28 -18.04
N ALA A 42 5.64 -7.21 -17.88
CA ALA A 42 5.29 -7.80 -16.60
C ALA A 42 6.47 -8.58 -15.99
N ALA A 43 7.25 -9.30 -16.81
CA ALA A 43 8.41 -10.06 -16.36
C ALA A 43 9.46 -9.17 -15.66
N ILE A 44 9.66 -7.94 -16.14
CA ILE A 44 10.60 -6.97 -15.54
C ILE A 44 9.93 -6.21 -14.39
N ALA A 45 8.66 -5.82 -14.56
CA ALA A 45 7.96 -4.95 -13.61
C ALA A 45 7.65 -5.65 -12.27
N ILE A 46 7.25 -6.92 -12.28
CA ILE A 46 6.84 -7.66 -11.08
C ILE A 46 7.95 -7.71 -10.00
N PRO A 47 9.19 -8.17 -10.29
CA PRO A 47 10.23 -8.24 -9.25
C PRO A 47 10.61 -6.86 -8.69
N VAL A 48 10.68 -5.83 -9.56
CA VAL A 48 10.94 -4.45 -9.14
C VAL A 48 9.83 -3.94 -8.22
N TYR A 49 8.58 -4.19 -8.58
CA TYR A 49 7.42 -3.79 -7.78
C TYR A 49 7.39 -4.47 -6.41
N ILE A 50 7.73 -5.77 -6.33
CA ILE A 50 7.84 -6.50 -5.06
C ILE A 50 8.95 -5.90 -4.18
N GLY A 51 10.11 -5.58 -4.76
CA GLY A 51 11.20 -4.92 -4.04
C GLY A 51 10.81 -3.54 -3.49
N ALA A 52 10.09 -2.75 -4.29
CA ALA A 52 9.56 -1.45 -3.87
C ALA A 52 8.53 -1.59 -2.73
N GLN A 53 7.61 -2.56 -2.84
CA GLN A 53 6.65 -2.86 -1.77
C GLN A 53 7.35 -3.27 -0.46
N ASN A 54 8.36 -4.14 -0.54
CA ASN A 54 9.11 -4.59 0.63
C ASN A 54 9.86 -3.43 1.29
N SER A 55 10.48 -2.55 0.48
CA SER A 55 11.13 -1.33 0.99
C SER A 55 10.14 -0.39 1.66
N ALA A 56 8.93 -0.25 1.12
CA ALA A 56 7.88 0.55 1.73
C ALA A 56 7.38 -0.05 3.06
N LYS A 57 7.23 -1.37 3.14
CA LYS A 57 6.85 -2.09 4.37
C LYS A 57 7.91 -1.89 5.47
N ASP A 58 9.19 -2.04 5.12
CA ASP A 58 10.29 -1.80 6.05
C ASP A 58 10.37 -0.31 6.46
N GLY A 59 10.14 0.60 5.51
CA GLY A 59 10.07 2.04 5.77
C GLY A 59 8.94 2.44 6.71
N GLY A 60 7.75 1.82 6.59
CA GLY A 60 6.62 2.02 7.49
C GLY A 60 6.98 1.68 8.94
N VAL A 61 7.63 0.53 9.16
CA VAL A 61 8.10 0.12 10.50
C VAL A 61 9.13 1.10 11.06
N LYS A 62 10.08 1.59 10.25
CA LYS A 62 11.07 2.58 10.70
C LYS A 62 10.40 3.90 11.11
N THR A 63 9.40 4.36 10.37
CA THR A 63 8.60 5.55 10.71
C THR A 63 7.86 5.34 12.03
N ASP A 64 7.24 4.19 12.21
CA ASP A 64 6.50 3.85 13.43
C ASP A 64 7.42 3.79 14.66
N LEU A 65 8.62 3.21 14.52
CA LEU A 65 9.63 3.22 15.60
C LEU A 65 10.07 4.64 15.96
N THR A 66 10.24 5.51 14.96
CA THR A 66 10.59 6.92 15.20
C THR A 66 9.46 7.65 15.93
N ALA A 67 8.20 7.41 15.56
CA ALA A 67 7.05 7.97 16.25
C ALA A 67 6.94 7.45 17.69
N ALA A 68 7.18 6.15 17.92
CA ALA A 68 7.19 5.55 19.25
C ALA A 68 8.32 6.13 20.13
N LYS A 69 9.51 6.36 19.56
CA LYS A 69 10.62 7.05 20.22
C LYS A 69 10.18 8.45 20.68
N SER A 70 9.57 9.23 19.79
CA SER A 70 9.10 10.57 20.11
C SER A 70 8.06 10.57 21.24
N ALA A 71 7.12 9.61 21.23
CA ALA A 71 6.14 9.45 22.31
C ALA A 71 6.79 9.02 23.64
N ALA A 72 7.79 8.14 23.61
CA ALA A 72 8.55 7.76 24.80
C ALA A 72 9.34 8.94 25.39
N ILE A 73 9.94 9.77 24.54
CA ILE A 73 10.61 11.01 24.97
C ILE A 73 9.59 12.02 25.53
N ALA A 74 8.43 12.17 24.88
CA ALA A 74 7.36 13.05 25.37
C ALA A 74 6.86 12.61 26.76
N TYR A 75 6.75 11.29 26.99
CA TYR A 75 6.46 10.75 28.31
C TYR A 75 7.49 11.20 29.35
N SER A 76 8.79 11.09 29.04
CA SER A 76 9.83 11.43 30.01
C SER A 76 9.83 12.91 30.37
N ILE A 77 9.46 13.80 29.44
CA ILE A 77 9.28 15.23 29.71
C ILE A 77 8.21 15.45 30.79
N THR A 78 7.11 14.69 30.76
CA THR A 78 6.02 14.81 31.77
C THR A 78 6.33 14.16 33.12
N THR A 79 7.33 13.29 33.17
CA THR A 79 7.71 12.51 34.36
C THR A 79 9.10 12.86 34.87
N GLN A 80 9.56 14.09 34.61
CA GLN A 80 10.84 14.63 35.12
C GLN A 80 12.06 13.79 34.68
N GLY A 81 12.06 13.36 33.43
CA GLY A 81 13.15 12.59 32.81
C GLY A 81 13.13 11.10 33.13
N GLN A 82 12.10 10.60 33.80
CA GLN A 82 11.94 9.18 34.08
C GLN A 82 11.32 8.44 32.88
N PHE A 83 11.69 7.17 32.71
CA PHE A 83 11.04 6.27 31.77
C PHE A 83 10.36 5.14 32.55
N PRO A 84 9.21 4.64 32.10
CA PRO A 84 8.55 3.56 32.80
C PRO A 84 9.37 2.28 32.65
N SER A 85 9.28 1.41 33.66
CA SER A 85 9.93 0.10 33.64
C SER A 85 9.39 -0.81 32.55
N THR A 86 8.26 -0.46 31.92
CA THR A 86 7.69 -1.05 30.70
C THR A 86 7.03 0.04 29.87
N LEU A 87 7.39 0.14 28.58
CA LEU A 87 6.72 1.03 27.62
C LEU A 87 5.68 0.23 26.84
N ASP A 88 4.44 0.23 27.31
CA ASP A 88 3.33 -0.34 26.55
C ASP A 88 2.78 0.63 25.49
N THR A 89 2.07 0.08 24.52
CA THR A 89 1.50 0.87 23.41
C THR A 89 0.40 1.83 23.86
N SER A 90 -0.30 1.54 24.97
CA SER A 90 -1.37 2.40 25.49
C SER A 90 -0.84 3.69 26.11
N THR A 91 0.29 3.58 26.80
CA THR A 91 1.05 4.70 27.34
C THR A 91 1.52 5.57 26.19
N LEU A 92 2.18 4.99 25.18
CA LEU A 92 2.65 5.73 24.01
C LEU A 92 1.50 6.44 23.26
N ARG A 93 0.32 5.84 23.14
CA ARG A 93 -0.88 6.45 22.52
C ARG A 93 -1.32 7.74 23.20
N THR A 94 -1.15 7.83 24.52
CA THR A 94 -1.42 9.07 25.28
C THR A 94 -0.52 10.21 24.82
N PHE A 95 0.67 9.90 24.31
CA PHE A 95 1.66 10.86 23.81
C PHE A 95 1.71 10.93 22.28
N GLY A 96 0.59 10.64 21.60
CA GLY A 96 0.43 10.86 20.17
C GLY A 96 1.00 9.78 19.26
N TYR A 97 1.53 8.68 19.83
CA TYR A 97 1.87 7.52 19.03
C TYR A 97 0.58 6.79 18.61
N SER A 98 0.17 6.93 17.35
CA SER A 98 -1.01 6.21 16.87
C SER A 98 -0.68 4.77 16.46
N GLY A 99 0.56 4.50 16.05
CA GLY A 99 1.01 3.21 15.52
C GLY A 99 0.18 2.74 14.33
N VAL A 100 0.82 2.27 13.26
CA VAL A 100 0.04 1.48 12.32
C VAL A 100 -0.12 0.09 12.94
N SER A 101 -1.27 -0.18 13.55
CA SER A 101 -1.77 -1.54 13.66
C SER A 101 -2.14 -2.00 12.25
N VAL A 102 -1.14 -2.29 11.42
CA VAL A 102 -1.41 -3.09 10.23
C VAL A 102 -1.73 -4.46 10.77
N GLU A 103 -3.02 -4.77 10.83
CA GLU A 103 -3.49 -6.13 11.02
C GLU A 103 -3.03 -6.94 9.81
N TYR A 104 -1.85 -7.56 9.93
CA TYR A 104 -1.40 -8.54 8.97
C TYR A 104 -2.20 -9.82 9.18
N PRO A 105 -2.56 -10.54 8.09
CA PRO A 105 -3.38 -11.73 8.17
C PRO A 105 -2.80 -12.71 9.22
N SER A 106 -3.68 -13.14 10.12
CA SER A 106 -3.51 -14.07 11.24
C SER A 106 -2.12 -14.73 11.34
N GLY A 107 -1.30 -14.24 12.28
CA GLY A 107 -0.03 -14.88 12.67
C GLY A 107 1.25 -14.12 12.33
N LYS A 108 1.14 -12.94 11.68
CA LYS A 108 2.29 -12.09 11.30
C LYS A 108 2.05 -10.59 11.58
N ALA A 109 1.32 -10.23 12.64
CA ALA A 109 1.23 -8.84 13.11
C ALA A 109 2.65 -8.27 13.35
N PRO A 110 2.92 -6.94 13.23
CA PRO A 110 4.17 -6.42 13.75
C PRO A 110 4.12 -6.69 15.25
N GLN A 111 5.00 -7.59 15.72
CA GLN A 111 5.07 -7.90 17.13
C GLN A 111 5.68 -6.66 17.80
N TRP A 112 4.81 -5.76 18.27
CA TRP A 112 5.19 -4.69 19.17
C TRP A 112 5.70 -5.32 20.46
N ALA A 113 6.98 -5.64 20.49
CA ALA A 113 7.68 -6.02 21.70
C ALA A 113 8.33 -4.75 22.24
N GLY A 114 7.50 -3.87 22.79
CA GLY A 114 7.94 -2.81 23.69
C GLY A 114 8.45 -3.46 24.97
N SER A 115 9.65 -4.02 24.93
CA SER A 115 10.32 -4.57 26.10
C SER A 115 11.49 -3.66 26.44
N THR A 116 11.35 -3.02 27.59
CA THR A 116 12.38 -2.44 28.43
C THR A 116 13.40 -3.51 28.84
N LYS A 117 14.22 -3.94 27.89
CA LYS A 117 15.59 -4.22 28.27
C LYS A 117 16.34 -2.90 28.15
N PRO A 118 17.03 -2.43 29.21
CA PRO A 118 18.16 -1.55 28.95
C PRO A 118 19.04 -2.34 28.00
N ALA A 119 19.06 -1.92 26.72
CA ALA A 119 20.00 -2.50 25.79
C ALA A 119 21.38 -2.24 26.40
N SER A 120 22.16 -3.30 26.52
CA SER A 120 23.55 -3.22 26.93
C SER A 120 24.20 -2.04 26.18
N ASN A 121 24.61 -1.01 26.95
CA ASN A 121 25.06 0.33 26.54
C ASN A 121 24.02 1.48 26.62
N ALA A 122 23.65 1.85 27.85
CA ALA A 122 23.33 3.21 28.30
C ALA A 122 22.14 3.98 27.66
N ALA A 123 21.12 3.31 27.11
CA ALA A 123 19.85 3.95 26.72
C ALA A 123 18.74 3.61 27.72
N ASN A 124 17.92 4.60 28.10
CA ASN A 124 16.81 4.42 29.04
C ASN A 124 15.68 3.52 28.49
N PHE A 125 15.58 3.37 27.16
CA PHE A 125 14.67 2.44 26.52
C PHE A 125 15.24 1.91 25.19
N CYS A 126 14.74 0.75 24.79
CA CYS A 126 14.86 0.22 23.44
C CYS A 126 13.50 -0.32 22.99
N ILE A 127 13.08 0.04 21.78
CA ILE A 127 11.83 -0.41 21.17
C ILE A 127 12.20 -1.12 19.87
N TRP A 128 11.64 -2.30 19.61
CA TRP A 128 11.88 -3.03 18.37
C TRP A 128 10.59 -3.52 17.74
N ALA A 129 10.64 -3.71 16.43
CA ALA A 129 9.54 -4.21 15.62
C ALA A 129 10.09 -4.99 14.43
N THR A 130 9.38 -6.05 14.05
CA THR A 130 9.68 -6.85 12.86
C THR A 130 8.68 -6.50 11.76
N SER A 131 9.20 -6.21 10.57
CA SER A 131 8.38 -5.93 9.40
C SER A 131 7.80 -7.23 8.81
N PRO A 132 6.79 -7.13 7.92
CA PRO A 132 6.24 -8.29 7.22
C PRO A 132 7.24 -9.02 6.33
N THR A 133 8.36 -8.37 5.98
CA THR A 133 9.44 -8.98 5.20
C THR A 133 10.33 -9.87 6.08
N GLY A 134 10.14 -9.82 7.41
CA GLY A 134 10.93 -10.56 8.40
C GLY A 134 12.15 -9.79 8.92
N THR A 135 12.40 -8.59 8.42
CA THR A 135 13.48 -7.73 8.91
C THR A 135 13.10 -7.10 10.23
N THR A 136 14.02 -7.13 11.20
CA THR A 136 13.79 -6.52 12.52
C THR A 136 14.56 -5.22 12.63
N PHE A 137 13.89 -4.20 13.16
CA PHE A 137 14.46 -2.89 13.43
C PHE A 137 14.26 -2.52 14.89
N SER A 138 15.18 -1.74 15.43
CA SER A 138 15.11 -1.20 16.78
C SER A 138 15.45 0.27 16.80
N VAL A 139 15.00 0.95 17.86
CA VAL A 139 15.33 2.35 18.14
C VAL A 139 15.58 2.48 19.64
N THR A 140 16.57 3.30 19.99
CA THR A 140 16.91 3.60 21.38
C THR A 140 16.73 5.09 21.66
N GLU A 141 16.74 5.45 22.93
CA GLU A 141 16.73 6.86 23.35
C GLU A 141 17.83 7.68 22.64
N LYS A 142 19.06 7.15 22.60
CA LYS A 142 20.24 7.87 22.09
C LYS A 142 20.51 7.65 20.60
N GLY A 143 19.98 6.58 20.01
CA GLY A 143 20.24 6.19 18.61
C GLY A 143 19.06 6.41 17.67
N GLY A 144 19.34 6.47 16.36
CA GLY A 144 18.32 6.37 15.32
C GLY A 144 17.81 4.94 15.15
N VAL A 145 16.93 4.73 14.17
CA VAL A 145 16.45 3.39 13.84
C VAL A 145 17.58 2.57 13.22
N ALA A 146 17.87 1.40 13.80
CA ALA A 146 18.92 0.48 13.37
C ALA A 146 18.32 -0.91 13.07
N SER A 147 19.04 -1.71 12.30
CA SER A 147 18.67 -3.11 12.05
C SER A 147 19.04 -3.98 13.26
N GLY A 148 18.19 -4.94 13.59
CA GLY A 148 18.35 -5.85 14.72
C GLY A 148 17.38 -5.57 15.87
N ALA A 149 17.19 -6.57 16.72
CA ALA A 149 16.38 -6.46 17.94
C ALA A 149 17.16 -5.73 19.05
N CYS A 150 16.45 -5.33 20.10
CA CYS A 150 17.06 -4.80 21.31
C CYS A 150 17.93 -5.87 22.00
N SER A 151 19.22 -5.57 22.22
CA SER A 151 20.21 -6.47 22.84
C SER A 151 20.55 -6.09 24.28
#